data_AF-A0A919NV91-F1
#
_entry.id   AF-A0A919NV91-F1
#
_cell.length_a   1.000
_cell.length_b   1.000
_cell.length_c   1.000
_cell.angle_alpha   90.00
_cell.angle_beta   90.00
_cell.angle_gamma   90.00
#
_symmetry.space_group_name_H-M   'P 1'
#
loop_
_entity.id
_entity.type
_entity.pdbx_description
1 polymer ?
#
loop_
_entity_poly.entity_id
_entity_poly.type
_entity_poly.pdbx_seq_one_letter_code
_entity_poly.pdbx_strand_id
1 'polypeptide(L)'
;MADPAISRLHTSDTPNDLLKAVARGDEKAFGKLYDLIAPRVHGLIRRVLRDPAQAEEVTQEVLVEVWRTAARFDPARGSATAWICTIAHRRAVDRVRAEQAAADRLEFVGRAAVDTPYDEVADEVSGRLERQQVRRCLHDLTELQRQAVTLAYYQGHTYPQVAALLGAPLPTVKTRMRDGLIRLRDCMALAS
;
A
#
# COMPACT_ATOMS: atom_id res chain seq x y z
N MET A 1 9.97 -45.26 6.26
CA MET A 1 11.15 -44.47 5.87
C MET A 1 10.65 -43.11 5.42
N ALA A 2 10.51 -42.18 6.38
CA ALA A 2 9.95 -40.85 6.18
C ALA A 2 11.10 -39.82 6.24
N ASP A 3 11.06 -38.86 5.32
CA ASP A 3 12.09 -37.85 5.08
C ASP A 3 12.23 -36.86 6.26
N PRO A 4 13.41 -36.68 6.88
CA PRO A 4 13.57 -35.94 8.13
C PRO A 4 13.78 -34.42 7.97
N ALA A 5 13.19 -33.78 6.95
CA ALA A 5 13.39 -32.36 6.66
C ALA A 5 12.27 -31.41 7.18
N ILE A 6 11.40 -31.84 8.11
CA ILE A 6 10.30 -30.99 8.64
C ILE A 6 10.70 -30.16 9.88
N SER A 7 11.91 -30.31 10.41
CA SER A 7 12.33 -29.50 11.56
C SER A 7 13.08 -28.24 11.12
N ARG A 8 12.36 -27.11 11.10
CA ARG A 8 12.84 -25.82 11.60
C ARG A 8 11.69 -24.81 11.66
N LEU A 9 10.93 -24.86 12.76
CA LEU A 9 10.22 -23.69 13.29
C LEU A 9 11.28 -22.66 13.68
N HIS A 10 11.61 -21.72 12.79
CA HIS A 10 12.44 -20.57 13.13
C HIS A 10 11.55 -19.43 13.67
N THR A 11 11.83 -19.03 14.90
CA THR A 11 11.16 -17.97 15.68
C THR A 11 11.40 -16.54 15.17
N SER A 12 11.72 -16.33 13.89
CA SER A 12 11.64 -14.99 13.28
C SER A 12 11.72 -15.06 11.75
N ASP A 13 10.78 -15.75 11.10
CA ASP A 13 10.69 -15.68 9.64
C ASP A 13 10.30 -14.25 9.23
N THR A 14 11.25 -13.50 8.66
CA THR A 14 10.96 -12.12 8.21
C THR A 14 10.03 -12.15 6.99
N PRO A 15 9.26 -11.09 6.71
CA PRO A 15 8.47 -11.02 5.48
C PRO A 15 9.30 -11.26 4.20
N ASN A 16 10.58 -10.86 4.20
CA ASN A 16 11.50 -11.11 3.10
C ASN A 16 11.78 -12.61 2.90
N ASP A 17 12.01 -13.34 3.99
CA ASP A 17 12.33 -14.78 3.94
C ASP A 17 11.10 -15.60 3.57
N LEU A 18 9.94 -15.24 4.13
CA LEU A 18 8.66 -15.82 3.77
C LEU A 18 8.37 -15.63 2.29
N LEU A 19 8.50 -14.41 1.76
CA LEU A 19 8.21 -14.13 0.35
C LEU A 19 9.17 -14.86 -0.61
N LYS A 20 10.44 -15.07 -0.22
CA LYS A 20 11.37 -15.93 -0.98
C LYS A 20 10.93 -17.40 -0.99
N ALA A 21 10.38 -17.90 0.11
CA ALA A 21 9.84 -19.27 0.17
C ALA A 21 8.55 -19.40 -0.66
N VAL A 22 7.67 -18.41 -0.60
CA VAL A 22 6.48 -18.30 -1.46
C VAL A 22 6.86 -18.33 -2.95
N ALA A 23 7.95 -17.66 -3.35
CA ALA A 23 8.45 -17.69 -4.73
C ALA A 23 8.83 -19.10 -5.22
N ARG A 24 9.05 -20.05 -4.32
CA ARG A 24 9.32 -21.47 -4.61
C ARG A 24 8.08 -22.36 -4.47
N GLY A 25 6.90 -21.79 -4.23
CA GLY A 25 5.64 -22.51 -4.07
C GLY A 25 5.36 -23.00 -2.65
N ASP A 26 6.03 -22.47 -1.63
CA ASP A 26 5.76 -22.85 -0.23
C ASP A 26 4.44 -22.25 0.29
N GLU A 27 3.39 -23.07 0.30
CA GLU A 27 2.06 -22.69 0.80
C GLU A 27 2.05 -22.35 2.29
N LYS A 28 2.88 -23.01 3.12
CA LYS A 28 2.95 -22.73 4.56
C LYS A 28 3.60 -21.38 4.80
N ALA A 29 4.64 -21.05 4.04
CA ALA A 29 5.25 -19.72 4.09
C ALA A 29 4.26 -18.63 3.65
N PHE A 30 3.39 -18.92 2.67
CA PHE A 30 2.34 -17.99 2.27
C PHE A 30 1.31 -17.77 3.37
N GLY A 31 0.87 -18.83 4.08
CA GLY A 31 -0.02 -18.69 5.23
C GLY A 31 0.56 -17.75 6.31
N LYS A 32 1.83 -17.96 6.68
CA LYS A 32 2.52 -17.06 7.62
C LYS A 32 2.62 -15.62 7.11
N LEU A 33 2.93 -15.44 5.81
CA LEU A 33 3.01 -14.11 5.20
C LEU A 33 1.64 -13.42 5.17
N TYR A 34 0.59 -14.18 4.87
CA TYR A 34 -0.79 -13.72 4.88
C TYR A 34 -1.15 -13.14 6.25
N ASP A 35 -0.92 -13.89 7.33
CA ASP A 35 -1.24 -13.46 8.69
C ASP A 35 -0.53 -12.14 9.06
N LEU A 36 0.71 -11.94 8.59
CA LEU A 36 1.51 -10.74 8.88
C LEU A 36 1.11 -9.51 8.06
N ILE A 37 0.59 -9.70 6.85
CA ILE A 37 0.47 -8.64 5.83
C ILE A 37 -0.98 -8.31 5.48
N ALA A 38 -1.90 -9.27 5.59
CA ALA A 38 -3.31 -9.06 5.24
C ALA A 38 -3.95 -7.88 5.99
N PRO A 39 -3.78 -7.70 7.33
CA PRO A 39 -4.36 -6.55 8.04
C PRO A 39 -3.80 -5.20 7.53
N ARG A 40 -2.50 -5.14 7.27
CA ARG A 40 -1.83 -3.93 6.74
C ARG A 40 -2.30 -3.58 5.33
N VAL A 41 -2.40 -4.58 4.45
CA VAL A 41 -2.89 -4.42 3.08
C VAL A 41 -4.35 -3.98 3.08
N HIS A 42 -5.20 -4.66 3.87
CA HIS A 42 -6.61 -4.31 3.98
C HIS A 42 -6.80 -2.88 4.50
N GLY A 43 -6.09 -2.50 5.58
CA GLY A 43 -6.15 -1.15 6.12
C GLY A 43 -5.66 -0.08 5.15
N LEU A 44 -4.69 -0.39 4.28
CA LEU A 44 -4.26 0.52 3.21
C LEU A 44 -5.34 0.67 2.14
N ILE A 45 -5.89 -0.44 1.64
CA ILE A 45 -6.93 -0.44 0.61
C ILE A 45 -8.19 0.27 1.10
N ARG A 46 -8.62 0.02 2.35
CA ARG A 46 -9.77 0.68 2.98
C ARG A 46 -9.67 2.19 2.98
N ARG A 47 -8.48 2.76 3.18
CA ARG A 47 -8.26 4.22 3.14
C ARG A 47 -8.43 4.79 1.73
N VAL A 48 -8.09 4.01 0.71
CA VAL A 48 -8.18 4.42 -0.70
C VAL A 48 -9.59 4.26 -1.24
N LEU A 49 -10.25 3.11 -1.03
CA LEU A 49 -11.56 2.80 -1.61
C LEU A 49 -12.74 3.38 -0.82
N ARG A 50 -12.61 3.54 0.50
CA ARG A 50 -13.71 3.98 1.39
C ARG A 50 -14.98 3.10 1.35
N ASP A 51 -14.98 1.97 0.65
CA ASP A 51 -16.01 0.93 0.65
C ASP A 51 -15.48 -0.36 1.30
N PRO A 52 -16.12 -0.87 2.38
CA PRO A 52 -15.74 -2.11 3.04
C PRO A 52 -15.68 -3.36 2.15
N ALA A 53 -16.69 -3.58 1.32
CA ALA A 53 -16.85 -4.80 0.53
C ALA A 53 -15.85 -4.81 -0.62
N GLN A 54 -15.71 -3.68 -1.32
CA GLN A 54 -14.70 -3.51 -2.38
C GLN A 54 -13.28 -3.69 -1.83
N ALA A 55 -13.01 -3.20 -0.61
CA ALA A 55 -11.70 -3.32 -0.01
C ALA A 55 -11.33 -4.76 0.36
N GLU A 56 -12.28 -5.57 0.80
CA GLU A 56 -12.07 -6.99 1.07
C GLU A 56 -11.73 -7.76 -0.22
N GLU A 57 -12.51 -7.53 -1.28
CA GLU A 57 -12.28 -8.14 -2.59
C GLU A 57 -10.88 -7.77 -3.13
N VAL A 58 -10.52 -6.48 -3.14
CA VAL A 58 -9.21 -6.02 -3.62
C VAL A 58 -8.08 -6.55 -2.73
N THR A 59 -8.30 -6.73 -1.43
CA THR A 59 -7.31 -7.36 -0.54
C THR A 59 -7.01 -8.78 -0.99
N GLN A 60 -8.05 -9.57 -1.28
CA GLN A 60 -7.90 -10.95 -1.75
C GLN A 60 -7.20 -10.99 -3.13
N GLU A 61 -7.58 -10.11 -4.07
CA GLU A 61 -6.92 -10.00 -5.37
C GLU A 61 -5.41 -9.71 -5.24
N VAL A 62 -5.04 -8.80 -4.34
CA VAL A 62 -3.64 -8.44 -4.07
C VAL A 62 -2.87 -9.63 -3.52
N LEU A 63 -3.44 -10.38 -2.58
CA LEU A 63 -2.77 -11.54 -1.99
C LEU A 63 -2.56 -12.66 -3.02
N VAL A 64 -3.55 -12.87 -3.91
CA VAL A 64 -3.40 -13.79 -5.06
C VAL A 64 -2.32 -13.30 -6.03
N GLU A 65 -2.25 -12.00 -6.31
CA GLU A 65 -1.18 -11.43 -7.13
C GLU A 65 0.20 -11.61 -6.48
N VAL A 66 0.31 -11.40 -5.17
CA VAL A 66 1.55 -11.63 -4.40
C VAL A 66 2.00 -13.07 -4.55
N TRP A 67 1.12 -14.05 -4.37
CA TRP A 67 1.45 -15.47 -4.59
C TRP A 67 1.98 -15.71 -6.01
N ARG A 68 1.28 -15.21 -7.03
CA ARG A 68 1.64 -15.41 -8.45
C ARG A 68 2.94 -14.70 -8.87
N THR A 69 3.28 -13.61 -8.20
CA THR A 69 4.39 -12.73 -8.60
C THR A 69 5.53 -12.69 -7.60
N ALA A 70 5.51 -13.51 -6.55
CA ALA A 70 6.52 -13.55 -5.50
C ALA A 70 7.95 -13.71 -6.06
N ALA A 71 8.15 -14.44 -7.15
CA ALA A 71 9.45 -14.58 -7.82
C ALA A 71 10.03 -13.27 -8.39
N ARG A 72 9.22 -12.20 -8.50
CA ARG A 72 9.66 -10.87 -8.93
C ARG A 72 10.19 -10.00 -7.79
N PHE A 73 10.01 -10.43 -6.54
CA PHE A 73 10.54 -9.71 -5.39
C PHE A 73 12.07 -9.76 -5.38
N ASP A 74 12.67 -8.58 -5.25
CA ASP A 74 14.12 -8.41 -5.14
C ASP A 74 14.42 -7.70 -3.81
N PRO A 75 15.03 -8.39 -2.82
CA PRO A 75 15.34 -7.79 -1.53
C PRO A 75 16.39 -6.66 -1.61
N ALA A 76 17.14 -6.55 -2.72
CA ALA A 76 18.05 -5.43 -2.94
C ALA A 76 17.30 -4.13 -3.30
N ARG A 77 16.03 -4.20 -3.72
CA ARG A 77 15.21 -3.05 -4.11
C ARG A 77 14.28 -2.54 -3.01
N GLY A 78 14.20 -3.25 -1.89
CA GLY A 78 13.38 -2.86 -0.74
C GLY A 78 12.85 -4.05 0.06
N SER A 79 12.06 -3.76 1.09
CA SER A 79 11.42 -4.79 1.91
C SER A 79 10.22 -5.43 1.20
N ALA A 80 9.95 -6.70 1.52
CA ALA A 80 8.77 -7.41 1.04
C ALA A 80 7.47 -6.68 1.41
N THR A 81 7.39 -6.15 2.63
CA THR A 81 6.24 -5.34 3.08
C THR A 81 6.02 -4.13 2.16
N ALA A 82 7.07 -3.36 1.84
CA ALA A 82 6.94 -2.21 0.96
C ALA A 82 6.55 -2.61 -0.48
N TRP A 83 7.11 -3.71 -0.98
CA TRP A 83 6.77 -4.25 -2.29
C TRP A 83 5.30 -4.68 -2.37
N ILE A 84 4.79 -5.41 -1.37
CA ILE A 84 3.38 -5.82 -1.29
C ILE A 84 2.46 -4.60 -1.16
N CYS A 85 2.79 -3.63 -0.31
CA CYS A 85 2.01 -2.39 -0.18
C CYS A 85 1.97 -1.58 -1.49
N THR A 86 3.01 -1.65 -2.31
CA THR A 86 3.03 -1.02 -3.64
C THR A 86 2.02 -1.67 -4.59
N ILE A 87 1.95 -3.00 -4.59
CA ILE A 87 0.94 -3.76 -5.35
C ILE A 87 -0.47 -3.39 -4.86
N ALA A 88 -0.67 -3.41 -3.55
CA ALA A 88 -1.94 -3.07 -2.91
C ALA A 88 -2.44 -1.67 -3.29
N HIS A 89 -1.56 -0.66 -3.18
CA HIS A 89 -1.92 0.70 -3.51
C HIS A 89 -2.27 0.86 -4.99
N ARG A 90 -1.47 0.26 -5.89
CA ARG A 90 -1.77 0.27 -7.32
C ARG A 90 -3.14 -0.33 -7.62
N ARG A 91 -3.46 -1.50 -7.04
CA ARG A 91 -4.75 -2.17 -7.22
C ARG A 91 -5.93 -1.34 -6.71
N ALA A 92 -5.78 -0.74 -5.53
CA ALA A 92 -6.81 0.14 -4.99
C ALA A 92 -7.04 1.36 -5.90
N VAL A 93 -5.98 2.01 -6.38
CA VAL A 93 -6.09 3.14 -7.31
C VAL A 93 -6.71 2.72 -8.65
N ASP A 94 -6.35 1.55 -9.17
CA ASP A 94 -6.92 1.01 -10.41
C ASP A 94 -8.44 0.77 -10.24
N ARG A 95 -8.90 0.32 -9.05
CA ARG A 95 -10.32 0.18 -8.72
C ARG A 95 -11.04 1.53 -8.64
N VAL A 96 -10.49 2.53 -7.94
CA VAL A 96 -11.06 3.91 -7.92
C VAL A 96 -11.22 4.46 -9.34
N ARG A 97 -10.23 4.26 -10.20
CA ARG A 97 -10.30 4.73 -11.61
C ARG A 97 -11.39 4.00 -12.39
N ALA A 98 -11.55 2.71 -12.18
CA ALA A 98 -12.59 1.93 -12.84
C ALA A 98 -13.99 2.39 -12.42
N GLU A 99 -14.18 2.65 -11.12
CA GLU A 99 -15.42 3.18 -10.56
C GLU A 99 -15.71 4.59 -11.07
N GLN A 100 -14.73 5.51 -11.04
CA GLN A 100 -14.91 6.86 -11.59
C GLN A 100 -15.22 6.82 -13.08
N ALA A 101 -14.52 6.00 -13.87
CA ALA A 101 -14.82 5.89 -15.29
C ALA A 101 -16.22 5.29 -15.55
N ALA A 102 -16.70 4.40 -14.68
CA ALA A 102 -18.07 3.90 -14.73
C ALA A 102 -19.09 4.98 -14.35
N ALA A 103 -18.80 5.74 -13.30
CA ALA A 103 -19.58 6.89 -12.87
C ALA A 103 -19.63 7.96 -13.95
N ASP A 104 -18.52 8.34 -14.59
CA ASP A 104 -18.49 9.33 -15.69
C ASP A 104 -19.33 8.88 -16.89
N ARG A 105 -19.33 7.57 -17.21
CA ARG A 105 -20.22 6.99 -18.23
C ARG A 105 -21.69 7.06 -17.83
N LEU A 106 -21.99 6.90 -16.54
CA LEU A 106 -23.33 7.03 -15.96
C LEU A 106 -23.74 8.50 -15.77
N GLU A 107 -22.79 9.42 -15.56
CA GLU A 107 -22.98 10.85 -15.28
C GLU A 107 -23.28 11.65 -16.55
N PHE A 108 -23.15 11.05 -17.73
CA PHE A 108 -23.93 11.45 -18.90
C PHE A 108 -25.45 11.42 -18.65
N VAL A 109 -25.91 10.90 -17.49
CA VAL A 109 -27.30 10.88 -17.01
C VAL A 109 -27.49 11.35 -15.53
N GLY A 110 -26.45 11.72 -14.76
CA GLY A 110 -26.70 12.33 -13.42
C GLY A 110 -25.56 12.28 -12.40
N ARG A 111 -25.29 13.43 -11.79
CA ARG A 111 -24.26 13.73 -10.78
C ARG A 111 -24.49 13.05 -9.41
N ALA A 112 -23.41 12.57 -8.78
CA ALA A 112 -22.97 13.00 -7.44
C ALA A 112 -21.69 12.27 -6.99
N ALA A 113 -20.65 13.02 -6.61
CA ALA A 113 -19.53 12.53 -5.82
C ALA A 113 -19.81 12.81 -4.34
N VAL A 114 -19.71 11.78 -3.49
CA VAL A 114 -19.90 11.86 -2.04
C VAL A 114 -18.53 11.88 -1.37
N ASP A 115 -18.21 12.98 -0.71
CA ASP A 115 -17.13 13.06 0.27
C ASP A 115 -17.73 12.81 1.65
N THR A 116 -17.22 11.83 2.40
CA THR A 116 -17.64 11.53 3.78
C THR A 116 -16.41 11.42 4.69
N PRO A 117 -16.47 11.92 5.93
CA PRO A 117 -15.32 11.96 6.83
C PRO A 117 -14.88 10.58 7.32
N TYR A 118 -13.58 10.52 7.60
CA TYR A 118 -12.79 9.38 8.04
C TYR A 118 -13.09 8.96 9.48
N ASP A 119 -13.29 7.66 9.73
CA ASP A 119 -13.26 7.07 11.07
C ASP A 119 -12.17 5.99 11.16
N GLU A 120 -11.22 6.17 12.09
CA GLU A 120 -10.07 5.29 12.29
C GLU A 120 -10.48 4.00 12.99
N VAL A 121 -10.66 2.92 12.24
CA VAL A 121 -10.64 1.59 12.85
C VAL A 121 -9.21 1.26 13.26
N ALA A 122 -9.04 1.16 14.57
CA ALA A 122 -7.79 0.83 15.26
C ALA A 122 -7.30 -0.56 14.85
N ASP A 123 -5.98 -0.68 14.74
CA ASP A 123 -5.30 -1.97 14.61
C ASP A 123 -4.08 -1.95 15.56
N GLU A 124 -3.76 -3.05 16.22
CA GLU A 124 -3.14 -3.04 17.55
C GLU A 124 -1.67 -2.60 17.64
N VAL A 125 -1.40 -1.94 18.77
CA VAL A 125 -0.18 -1.63 19.54
C VAL A 125 1.18 -1.52 18.82
N SER A 126 1.64 -2.48 18.01
CA SER A 126 2.91 -2.34 17.26
C SER A 126 2.80 -1.36 16.09
N GLY A 127 1.64 -1.27 15.45
CA GLY A 127 1.39 -0.32 14.36
C GLY A 127 1.21 1.13 14.84
N ARG A 128 1.05 1.38 16.14
CA ARG A 128 0.79 2.73 16.68
C ARG A 128 2.04 3.59 16.69
N LEU A 129 3.19 3.00 17.02
CA LEU A 129 4.50 3.65 16.99
C LEU A 129 4.95 3.91 15.54
N GLU A 130 4.83 2.91 14.64
CA GLU A 130 5.10 3.09 13.21
C GLU A 130 4.21 4.18 12.59
N ARG A 131 2.91 4.20 12.92
CA ARG A 131 1.98 5.25 12.45
C ARG A 131 2.30 6.63 13.02
N GLN A 132 2.68 6.74 14.30
CA GLN A 132 3.11 8.01 14.88
C GLN A 132 4.41 8.50 14.24
N GLN A 133 5.35 7.60 13.95
CA GLN A 133 6.60 7.92 13.27
C GLN A 133 6.35 8.41 11.84
N VAL A 134 5.51 7.73 11.07
CA VAL A 134 5.09 8.18 9.73
C VAL A 134 4.39 9.53 9.80
N ARG A 135 3.50 9.75 10.78
CA ARG A 135 2.84 11.05 11.00
C ARG A 135 3.85 12.17 11.31
N ARG A 136 4.87 11.91 12.13
CA ARG A 136 5.98 12.84 12.40
C ARG A 136 6.81 13.11 11.15
N CYS A 137 7.24 12.08 10.44
CA CYS A 137 8.03 12.23 9.22
C CYS A 137 7.25 12.94 8.10
N LEU A 138 5.93 12.74 8.02
CA LEU A 138 5.08 13.54 7.15
C LEU A 138 5.16 15.01 7.56
N HIS A 139 5.15 15.33 8.86
CA HIS A 139 5.33 16.69 9.38
C HIS A 139 6.63 17.36 8.88
N ASP A 140 7.70 16.61 8.67
CA ASP A 140 8.99 17.13 8.21
C ASP A 140 9.09 17.38 6.69
N LEU A 141 8.04 17.04 5.94
CA LEU A 141 7.90 17.40 4.54
C LEU A 141 7.52 18.87 4.37
N THR A 142 7.97 19.48 3.27
CA THR A 142 7.41 20.77 2.86
C THR A 142 5.93 20.61 2.55
N GLU A 143 5.16 21.68 2.72
CA GLU A 143 3.70 21.62 2.50
C GLU A 143 3.34 21.11 1.10
N LEU A 144 4.10 21.53 0.08
CA LEU A 144 3.89 21.10 -1.30
C LEU A 144 4.22 19.61 -1.52
N GLN A 145 5.21 19.07 -0.80
CA GLN A 145 5.54 17.64 -0.84
C GLN A 145 4.45 16.82 -0.12
N ARG A 146 4.03 17.27 1.07
CA ARG A 146 2.94 16.65 1.84
C ARG A 146 1.65 16.61 1.04
N GLN A 147 1.24 17.73 0.44
CA GLN A 147 0.03 17.80 -0.38
C GLN A 147 0.09 16.83 -1.56
N ALA A 148 1.19 16.80 -2.31
CA ALA A 148 1.35 15.87 -3.42
C ALA A 148 1.25 14.41 -2.96
N VAL A 149 1.94 14.05 -1.87
CA VAL A 149 1.89 12.71 -1.27
C VAL A 149 0.48 12.38 -0.79
N THR A 150 -0.21 13.30 -0.12
CA THR A 150 -1.59 13.08 0.35
C THR A 150 -2.54 12.81 -0.81
N LEU A 151 -2.55 13.68 -1.82
CA LEU A 151 -3.44 13.55 -2.97
C LEU A 151 -3.18 12.24 -3.72
N ALA A 152 -1.91 11.89 -3.96
CA ALA A 152 -1.57 10.68 -4.70
C ALA A 152 -1.81 9.40 -3.90
N TYR A 153 -1.27 9.34 -2.68
CA TYR A 153 -1.19 8.10 -1.91
C TYR A 153 -2.44 7.82 -1.07
N TYR A 154 -3.07 8.87 -0.52
CA TYR A 154 -4.21 8.71 0.38
C TYR A 154 -5.55 8.99 -0.29
N GLN A 155 -5.58 9.87 -1.29
CA GLN A 155 -6.80 10.19 -2.04
C GLN A 155 -6.84 9.52 -3.43
N GLY A 156 -5.83 8.70 -3.75
CA GLY A 156 -5.82 7.86 -4.95
C GLY A 156 -5.68 8.61 -6.28
N HIS A 157 -5.31 9.89 -6.26
CA HIS A 157 -5.18 10.68 -7.47
C HIS A 157 -3.94 10.28 -8.28
N THR A 158 -4.09 10.20 -9.60
CA THR A 158 -2.97 10.03 -10.53
C THR A 158 -2.05 11.26 -10.51
N TYR A 159 -0.78 11.13 -10.88
CA TYR A 159 0.10 12.30 -10.98
C TYR A 159 -0.43 13.42 -11.90
N PRO A 160 -1.09 13.12 -13.05
CA PRO A 160 -1.80 14.13 -13.83
C PRO A 160 -2.97 14.80 -13.08
N GLN A 161 -3.78 14.05 -12.32
CA GLN A 161 -4.86 14.63 -11.52
C GLN A 161 -4.32 15.48 -10.37
N VAL A 162 -3.26 15.04 -9.70
CA VAL A 162 -2.55 15.85 -8.68
C VAL A 162 -2.00 17.13 -9.30
N ALA A 163 -1.45 17.06 -10.52
CA ALA A 163 -0.98 18.25 -11.26
C ALA A 163 -2.12 19.24 -11.53
N ALA A 164 -3.30 18.74 -11.93
CA ALA A 164 -4.48 19.57 -12.14
C ALA A 164 -4.98 20.19 -10.82
N LEU A 165 -5.13 19.39 -9.76
CA LEU A 165 -5.61 19.84 -8.45
C LEU A 165 -4.69 20.88 -7.80
N LEU A 166 -3.37 20.72 -7.95
CA LEU A 166 -2.36 21.63 -7.39
C LEU A 166 -2.03 22.81 -8.31
N GLY A 167 -2.62 22.90 -9.50
CA GLY A 167 -2.25 23.91 -10.50
C GLY A 167 -0.77 23.88 -10.87
N ALA A 168 -0.13 22.71 -10.84
CA ALA A 168 1.32 22.55 -10.99
C ALA A 168 1.66 21.65 -12.20
N PRO A 169 2.77 21.89 -12.92
CA PRO A 169 3.18 21.02 -14.01
C PRO A 169 3.42 19.56 -13.55
N LEU A 170 3.06 18.58 -14.38
CA LEU A 170 3.28 17.16 -14.10
C LEU A 170 4.73 16.81 -13.70
N PRO A 171 5.78 17.35 -14.37
CA PRO A 171 7.17 17.13 -13.93
C PRO A 171 7.43 17.63 -12.50
N THR A 172 6.83 18.77 -12.12
CA THR A 172 6.94 19.32 -10.76
C THR A 172 6.29 18.41 -9.74
N VAL A 173 5.11 17.86 -10.04
CA VAL A 173 4.45 16.87 -9.16
C VAL A 173 5.31 15.63 -9.00
N LYS A 174 5.88 15.08 -10.09
CA LYS A 174 6.77 13.91 -10.03
C LYS A 174 7.99 14.18 -9.13
N THR A 175 8.61 15.35 -9.25
CA THR A 175 9.74 15.73 -8.40
C THR A 175 9.32 15.89 -6.94
N ARG A 176 8.21 16.58 -6.65
CA ARG A 176 7.67 16.71 -5.27
C ARG A 176 7.36 15.35 -4.64
N MET A 177 6.78 14.44 -5.41
CA MET A 177 6.51 13.06 -4.99
C MET A 177 7.80 12.31 -4.67
N ARG A 178 8.77 12.34 -5.59
CA ARG A 178 10.07 11.68 -5.41
C ARG A 178 10.78 12.19 -4.16
N ASP A 179 10.92 13.51 -4.03
CA ASP A 179 11.65 14.14 -2.94
C ASP A 179 10.95 13.94 -1.59
N GLY A 180 9.61 13.99 -1.59
CA GLY A 180 8.81 13.68 -0.40
C GLY A 180 8.99 12.23 0.07
N LEU A 181 8.95 11.26 -0.86
CA LEU A 181 9.13 9.84 -0.52
C LEU A 181 10.55 9.53 -0.04
N ILE A 182 11.58 10.16 -0.63
CA ILE A 182 12.97 10.06 -0.17
C ILE A 182 13.08 10.57 1.27
N ARG A 183 12.52 11.76 1.56
CA ARG A 183 12.61 12.37 2.88
C ARG A 183 11.84 11.58 3.95
N LEU A 184 10.68 11.00 3.58
CA LEU A 184 9.95 10.08 4.45
C LEU A 184 10.78 8.83 4.79
N ARG A 185 11.40 8.21 3.78
CA ARG A 185 12.27 7.05 3.98
C ARG A 185 13.44 7.40 4.91
N ASP A 186 14.12 8.52 4.65
CA ASP A 186 15.30 8.92 5.42
C ASP A 186 14.93 9.25 6.88
N CYS A 187 13.80 9.93 7.10
CA CYS A 187 13.29 10.21 8.46
C CYS A 187 12.93 8.92 9.22
N MET A 188 12.34 7.94 8.53
CA MET A 188 12.01 6.64 9.15
C MET A 188 13.26 5.83 9.48
N ALA A 189 14.30 5.91 8.65
CA ALA A 189 15.57 5.21 8.86
C ALA A 189 16.39 5.78 10.03
N LEU A 190 16.30 7.09 10.29
CA LEU A 190 16.97 7.75 11.41
C LEU A 190 16.30 7.48 12.78
N ALA A 191 15.08 6.95 12.77
CA ALA A 191 14.30 6.66 13.97
C ALA A 191 14.27 5.16 14.34
N SER A 192 15.03 4.33 13.61
CA SER A 192 15.22 2.89 13.84
C SER A 192 16.54 2.62 14.54
#